data_AF-A0A9P0CW20-F1
#
_entry.id   AF-A0A9P0CW20-F1
#
_cell.length_a   1.000
_cell.length_b   1.000
_cell.length_c   1.000
_cell.angle_alpha   90.00
_cell.angle_beta   90.00
_cell.angle_gamma   90.00
#
_symmetry.space_group_name_H-M   'P 1'
#
loop_
_entity.id
_entity.type
_entity.pdbx_description
1 polymer ?
#
loop_
_entity_poly.entity_id
_entity_poly.type
_entity_poly.pdbx_seq_one_letter_code
_entity_poly.pdbx_strand_id
1 'polypeptide(L)'
;MLPPLFEMEDYESCIKQGNLYCKVDAVLKVPFNNTSVQREINEYVSNHDTFDRSVIHRAICLPTQSLSSNEPLEKQLSELINIKIGSYNLTTEVDYHVCSSQNIPVTLFDNIYLYSYAAYIVLVLFATFYEAVTKTSSKG
;
A
#
# COMPACT_ATOMS: atom_id res chain seq x y z
N MET A 1 7.24 20.68 -2.38
CA MET A 1 7.56 19.24 -2.53
C MET A 1 6.32 18.47 -2.18
N LEU A 2 6.03 17.38 -2.89
CA LEU A 2 4.88 16.50 -2.61
C LEU A 2 5.22 15.50 -1.50
N PRO A 3 4.23 15.08 -0.69
CA PRO A 3 4.41 13.97 0.24
C PRO A 3 4.65 12.65 -0.53
N PRO A 4 5.21 11.63 0.14
CA PRO A 4 5.35 10.30 -0.44
C PRO A 4 4.01 9.77 -0.94
N LEU A 5 4.00 9.15 -2.12
CA LEU A 5 2.78 8.57 -2.69
C LEU A 5 2.26 7.41 -1.82
N PHE A 6 3.17 6.55 -1.35
CA PHE A 6 2.87 5.41 -0.48
C PHE A 6 3.60 5.54 0.85
N GLU A 7 2.91 5.29 1.94
CA GLU A 7 3.51 5.20 3.27
C GLU A 7 2.69 4.22 4.13
N MET A 8 3.38 3.33 4.84
CA MET A 8 2.74 2.26 5.60
C MET A 8 3.33 2.18 7.00
N GLU A 9 2.45 2.11 8.00
CA GLU A 9 2.84 1.82 9.37
C GLU A 9 3.04 0.32 9.60
N ASP A 10 3.66 -0.03 10.73
CA ASP A 10 3.91 -1.42 11.09
C ASP A 10 2.59 -2.15 11.39
N TYR A 11 2.17 -3.00 10.45
CA TYR A 11 0.99 -3.85 10.56
C TYR A 11 1.06 -4.79 11.77
N GLU A 12 2.17 -5.49 11.94
CA GLU A 12 2.28 -6.55 12.95
C GLU A 12 2.23 -5.95 14.36
N SER A 13 2.96 -4.87 14.58
CA SER A 13 2.94 -4.11 15.83
C SER A 13 1.55 -3.52 16.10
N CYS A 14 0.86 -3.01 15.07
CA CYS A 14 -0.47 -2.45 15.20
C CYS A 14 -1.51 -3.49 15.67
N ILE A 15 -1.59 -4.62 14.96
CA ILE A 15 -2.58 -5.66 15.26
C ILE A 15 -2.29 -6.34 16.60
N LYS A 16 -1.02 -6.55 16.95
CA LYS A 16 -0.63 -7.09 18.28
C LYS A 16 -1.12 -6.24 19.44
N GLN A 17 -1.27 -4.93 19.24
CA GLN A 17 -1.80 -4.00 20.23
C GLN A 17 -3.34 -3.96 20.27
N GLY A 18 -4.03 -4.72 19.42
CA GLY A 18 -5.50 -4.70 19.34
C GLY A 18 -6.06 -3.46 18.65
N ASN A 19 -5.24 -2.78 17.84
CA ASN A 19 -5.63 -1.60 17.07
C ASN A 19 -6.21 -2.00 15.71
N LEU A 20 -6.88 -1.05 15.04
CA LEU A 20 -7.33 -1.21 13.66
C LEU A 20 -6.22 -0.82 12.69
N TYR A 21 -5.95 -1.67 11.71
CA TYR A 21 -5.06 -1.31 10.61
C TYR A 21 -5.88 -0.94 9.38
N CYS A 22 -5.80 0.32 8.97
CA CYS A 22 -6.59 0.91 7.90
C CYS A 22 -5.72 1.19 6.67
N LYS A 23 -6.10 0.66 5.52
CA LYS A 23 -5.62 1.11 4.20
C LYS A 23 -6.52 2.25 3.75
N VAL A 24 -5.93 3.36 3.33
CA VAL A 24 -6.63 4.62 3.10
C VAL A 24 -6.10 5.26 1.83
N ASP A 25 -7.01 5.64 0.95
CA ASP A 25 -6.73 6.50 -0.21
C ASP A 25 -7.27 7.90 0.11
N ALA A 26 -6.37 8.87 0.12
CA ALA A 26 -6.67 10.24 0.50
C ALA A 26 -6.31 11.21 -0.63
N VAL A 27 -7.27 12.03 -1.03
CA VAL A 27 -7.11 13.01 -2.10
C VAL A 27 -6.42 14.25 -1.53
N LEU A 28 -5.32 14.67 -2.15
CA LEU A 28 -4.60 15.90 -1.83
C LEU A 28 -5.42 17.12 -2.26
N LYS A 29 -5.65 18.02 -1.31
CA LYS A 29 -6.20 19.36 -1.52
C LYS A 29 -5.06 20.36 -1.48
N VAL A 30 -4.75 20.92 -2.65
CA VAL A 30 -3.73 21.97 -2.79
C VAL A 30 -4.40 23.33 -2.56
N PRO A 31 -3.85 24.18 -1.67
CA PRO A 31 -4.33 25.55 -1.52
C PRO A 31 -4.26 26.33 -2.84
N PHE A 32 -5.27 27.16 -3.13
CA PHE A 32 -5.38 27.93 -4.38
C PHE A 32 -4.17 28.82 -4.69
N ASN A 33 -3.36 29.17 -3.69
CA ASN A 33 -2.17 30.00 -3.85
C ASN A 33 -0.91 29.21 -4.26
N ASN A 34 -0.93 27.87 -4.28
CA ASN A 34 0.24 27.04 -4.56
C ASN A 34 0.22 26.44 -5.97
N THR A 35 0.43 27.32 -6.96
CA THR A 35 0.39 26.98 -8.39
C THR A 35 1.49 25.99 -8.81
N SER A 36 2.61 25.98 -8.10
CA SER A 36 3.74 25.09 -8.43
C SER A 36 3.44 23.63 -8.10
N VAL A 37 2.88 23.36 -6.92
CA VAL A 37 2.48 22.01 -6.52
C VAL A 37 1.28 21.52 -7.34
N GLN A 38 0.32 22.40 -7.61
CA GLN A 38 -0.82 22.06 -8.45
C GLN A 38 -0.41 21.69 -9.87
N ARG A 39 0.55 22.42 -10.46
CA ARG A 39 1.12 22.08 -11.77
C ARG A 39 1.82 20.72 -11.75
N GLU A 40 2.60 20.43 -10.71
CA GLU A 40 3.28 19.15 -10.56
C GLU A 40 2.26 18.01 -10.50
N ILE A 41 1.22 18.10 -9.67
CA ILE A 41 0.14 17.09 -9.62
C ILE A 41 -0.54 16.93 -10.98
N ASN A 42 -0.91 18.03 -11.63
CA ASN A 42 -1.60 18.00 -12.91
C ASN A 42 -0.77 17.32 -14.01
N GLU A 43 0.56 17.48 -13.99
CA GLU A 43 1.46 16.81 -14.93
C GLU A 43 1.36 15.28 -14.78
N TYR A 44 1.39 14.77 -13.53
CA TYR A 44 1.21 13.34 -13.24
C TYR A 44 -0.19 12.84 -13.56
N VAL A 45 -1.24 13.61 -13.25
CA VAL A 45 -2.63 13.23 -13.56
C VAL A 45 -2.87 13.15 -15.07
N SER A 46 -2.26 14.07 -15.84
CA SER A 46 -2.43 14.12 -17.29
C SER A 46 -1.69 13.01 -18.03
N ASN A 47 -0.69 12.39 -17.39
CA ASN A 47 0.13 11.37 -18.00
C ASN A 47 -0.30 9.97 -17.52
N HIS A 48 -1.01 9.25 -18.40
CA HIS A 48 -1.52 7.90 -18.13
C HIS A 48 -0.42 6.85 -17.85
N ASP A 49 0.84 7.13 -18.20
CA ASP A 49 1.97 6.25 -17.91
C ASP A 49 2.56 6.47 -16.50
N THR A 50 2.00 7.40 -15.73
CA THR A 50 2.47 7.73 -14.38
C THR A 50 1.39 7.53 -13.34
N PHE A 51 1.81 7.26 -12.10
CA PHE A 51 0.87 7.15 -10.98
C PHE A 51 0.21 8.50 -10.69
N ASP A 52 -1.10 8.46 -10.51
CA ASP A 52 -1.88 9.62 -10.10
C ASP A 52 -1.37 10.14 -8.74
N ARG A 53 -0.78 11.33 -8.75
CA ARG A 53 -0.24 11.99 -7.55
C ARG A 53 -1.24 12.92 -6.87
N SER A 54 -2.50 12.94 -7.31
CA SER A 54 -3.58 13.63 -6.61
C SER A 54 -4.10 12.80 -5.43
N VAL A 55 -3.87 11.49 -5.44
CA VAL A 55 -4.23 10.57 -4.36
C VAL A 55 -2.96 10.07 -3.68
N ILE A 56 -2.96 10.04 -2.36
CA ILE A 56 -1.92 9.39 -1.57
C ILE A 56 -2.48 8.16 -0.89
N HIS A 57 -1.66 7.12 -0.84
CA HIS A 57 -2.00 5.83 -0.26
C HIS A 57 -1.33 5.70 1.09
N ARG A 58 -2.12 5.42 2.12
CA ARG A 58 -1.65 5.29 3.50
C ARG A 58 -2.12 4.00 4.11
N ALA A 59 -1.25 3.38 4.89
CA ALA A 59 -1.64 2.31 5.80
C ALA A 59 -1.38 2.77 7.24
N ILE A 60 -2.46 2.93 8.01
CA ILE A 60 -2.46 3.63 9.29
C ILE A 60 -2.96 2.70 10.38
N CYS A 61 -2.22 2.66 11.48
CA CYS A 61 -2.62 2.07 12.73
C CYS A 61 -3.47 3.04 13.53
N LEU A 62 -4.72 2.65 13.78
CA LEU A 62 -5.69 3.46 14.49
C LEU A 62 -6.03 2.80 15.82
N PRO A 63 -5.67 3.43 16.96
CA PRO A 63 -6.02 2.89 18.26
C PRO A 63 -7.53 2.81 18.43
N THR A 64 -8.03 1.63 18.75
CA THR A 64 -9.48 1.38 18.90
C THR A 64 -10.10 2.25 19.99
N GLN A 65 -9.32 2.57 21.03
CA GLN A 65 -9.68 3.46 22.12
C GLN A 65 -9.78 4.95 21.73
N SER A 66 -9.13 5.38 20.64
CA SER A 66 -9.22 6.78 20.16
C SER A 66 -10.36 7.01 19.18
N LEU A 67 -11.09 5.97 18.80
CA LEU A 67 -12.23 6.08 17.91
C LEU A 67 -13.38 6.81 18.60
N SER A 68 -13.73 7.98 18.09
CA SER A 68 -14.96 8.67 18.48
C SER A 68 -16.13 7.99 17.77
N SER A 69 -17.12 7.50 18.54
CA SER A 69 -18.35 6.91 17.96
C SER A 69 -19.23 7.95 17.25
N ASN A 70 -19.00 9.23 17.52
CA ASN A 70 -19.86 10.32 17.08
C ASN A 70 -19.33 11.00 15.81
N GLU A 71 -18.18 10.58 15.30
CA GLU A 71 -17.52 11.18 14.15
C GLU A 71 -17.25 10.15 13.05
N PRO A 72 -17.48 10.47 11.77
CA PRO A 72 -17.15 9.58 10.66
C PRO A 72 -15.67 9.18 10.68
N LEU A 73 -15.40 7.91 10.40
CA LEU A 73 -14.05 7.35 10.43
C LEU A 73 -13.15 8.05 9.40
N GLU A 74 -13.70 8.42 8.26
CA GLU A 74 -13.05 9.16 7.18
C GLU A 74 -12.50 10.50 7.66
N LYS A 75 -13.26 11.19 8.52
CA LYS A 75 -12.85 12.50 9.06
C LYS A 75 -11.71 12.33 10.06
N GLN A 76 -11.81 11.34 10.95
CA GLN A 76 -10.74 10.99 11.90
C GLN A 76 -9.45 10.58 11.17
N LEU A 77 -9.57 9.75 10.13
CA LEU A 77 -8.43 9.34 9.30
C LEU A 77 -7.83 10.54 8.54
N SER A 78 -8.66 11.41 7.98
CA SER A 78 -8.20 12.64 7.30
C SER A 78 -7.41 13.52 8.25
N GLU A 79 -7.89 13.74 9.47
CA GLU A 79 -7.21 14.53 10.50
C GLU A 79 -5.84 13.92 10.87
N LEU A 80 -5.77 12.61 11.07
CA LEU A 80 -4.50 11.92 11.34
C LEU A 80 -3.50 12.03 10.20
N ILE A 81 -3.96 11.87 8.95
CA ILE A 81 -3.11 12.05 7.77
C ILE A 81 -2.62 13.50 7.69
N ASN A 82 -3.52 14.47 7.87
CA ASN A 82 -3.22 15.90 7.81
C ASN A 82 -2.17 16.32 8.83
N ILE A 83 -2.19 15.75 10.04
CA ILE A 83 -1.14 15.98 11.04
C ILE A 83 0.22 15.48 10.53
N LYS A 84 0.28 14.27 9.94
CA LYS A 84 1.53 13.68 9.43
C LYS A 84 2.10 14.42 8.23
N ILE A 85 1.24 14.87 7.32
CA ILE A 85 1.67 15.61 6.12
C ILE A 85 1.74 17.13 6.34
N GLY A 86 1.54 17.61 7.57
CA GLY A 86 1.47 19.04 7.87
C GLY A 86 2.72 19.82 7.44
N SER A 87 3.89 19.17 7.40
CA SER A 87 5.14 19.75 6.90
C SER A 87 5.12 20.13 5.42
N TYR A 88 4.19 19.56 4.64
CA TYR A 88 4.04 19.83 3.21
C TYR A 88 3.11 21.01 2.91
N ASN A 89 2.46 21.60 3.94
CA ASN A 89 1.43 22.64 3.79
C ASN A 89 0.29 22.22 2.83
N LEU A 90 -0.05 20.94 2.85
CA LEU A 90 -1.15 20.35 2.09
C LEU A 90 -2.17 19.79 3.06
N THR A 91 -3.40 19.64 2.57
CA THR A 91 -4.46 18.95 3.30
C THR A 91 -4.96 17.80 2.46
N THR A 92 -5.62 16.85 3.10
CA THR A 92 -6.15 15.64 2.49
C THR A 92 -7.56 15.40 2.99
N GLU A 93 -8.32 14.73 2.13
CA GLU A 93 -9.64 14.23 2.39
C GLU A 93 -9.67 12.75 2.00
N VAL A 94 -10.09 11.89 2.92
CA VAL A 94 -10.19 10.46 2.68
C VAL A 94 -11.37 10.17 1.76
N ASP A 95 -11.09 9.53 0.62
CA ASP A 95 -12.09 9.12 -0.37
C ASP A 95 -12.45 7.64 -0.20
N TYR A 96 -11.47 6.81 0.16
CA TYR A 96 -11.67 5.38 0.36
C TYR A 96 -10.85 4.84 1.53
N HIS A 97 -11.41 3.90 2.28
CA HIS A 97 -10.71 3.23 3.36
C HIS A 97 -11.21 1.79 3.58
N VAL A 98 -10.29 0.92 4.02
CA VAL A 98 -10.59 -0.44 4.48
C VAL A 98 -9.77 -0.73 5.73
N CYS A 99 -10.47 -1.05 6.82
CA CYS A 99 -9.83 -1.35 8.11
C CYS A 99 -10.00 -2.82 8.47
N SER A 100 -8.93 -3.40 9.04
CA SER A 100 -8.94 -4.75 9.60
C SER A 100 -8.38 -4.72 11.02
N SER A 101 -9.07 -5.38 11.94
CA SER A 101 -8.61 -5.64 13.32
C SER A 101 -8.03 -7.04 13.48
N GLN A 102 -8.10 -7.89 12.46
CA GLN A 102 -7.71 -9.29 12.57
C GLN A 102 -6.31 -9.50 11.99
N ASN A 103 -5.50 -10.25 12.73
CA ASN A 103 -4.39 -10.99 12.12
C ASN A 103 -5.03 -11.94 11.12
N ILE A 104 -4.73 -11.77 9.83
CA ILE A 104 -5.14 -12.73 8.81
C ILE A 104 -4.39 -14.02 9.14
N PRO A 105 -5.06 -15.07 9.68
CA PRO A 105 -4.35 -16.25 10.10
C PRO A 105 -3.87 -16.98 8.84
N VAL A 106 -2.57 -17.25 8.76
CA VAL A 106 -2.04 -18.11 7.71
C VAL A 106 -2.67 -19.48 7.88
N THR A 107 -3.48 -19.89 6.89
CA THR A 107 -4.16 -21.18 6.94
C THR A 107 -3.24 -22.29 6.49
N LEU A 108 -3.57 -23.53 6.86
CA LEU A 108 -2.82 -24.70 6.37
C LEU A 108 -2.90 -24.82 4.85
N PHE A 109 -3.99 -24.35 4.23
CA PHE A 109 -4.15 -24.30 2.78
C PHE A 109 -3.15 -23.34 2.12
N ASP A 110 -2.91 -22.17 2.71
CA ASP A 110 -1.93 -21.19 2.20
C ASP A 110 -0.53 -21.80 2.16
N ASN A 111 -0.17 -22.55 3.21
CA ASN A 111 1.13 -23.26 3.27
C ASN A 111 1.23 -24.36 2.21
N ILE A 112 0.20 -25.20 2.04
CA ILE A 112 0.18 -26.24 0.99
C ILE A 112 0.35 -25.60 -0.38
N TYR A 113 -0.40 -24.52 -0.65
CA TYR A 113 -0.31 -23.79 -1.90
C TYR A 113 1.11 -23.27 -2.15
N LEU A 114 1.68 -22.59 -1.15
CA LEU A 114 3.05 -22.05 -1.23
C LEU A 114 4.09 -23.14 -1.51
N TYR A 115 4.03 -24.27 -0.80
CA TYR A 115 4.96 -25.38 -1.03
C TYR A 115 4.77 -26.04 -2.39
N SER A 116 3.52 -26.21 -2.84
CA SER A 116 3.23 -26.77 -4.16
C SER A 116 3.77 -25.88 -5.30
N TYR A 117 3.63 -24.56 -5.14
CA TYR A 117 4.15 -23.58 -6.09
C TYR A 117 5.69 -23.58 -6.11
N ALA A 118 6.33 -23.62 -4.94
CA ALA A 118 7.79 -23.73 -4.84
C ALA A 118 8.30 -25.01 -5.49
N ALA A 119 7.66 -26.16 -5.24
CA ALA A 119 8.01 -27.43 -5.87
C ALA A 119 7.86 -27.38 -7.40
N TYR A 120 6.79 -26.75 -7.90
CA TYR A 120 6.59 -26.55 -9.33
C TYR A 120 7.72 -25.73 -9.96
N ILE A 121 8.13 -24.61 -9.34
CA ILE A 121 9.27 -23.82 -9.82
C ILE A 121 10.54 -24.66 -9.88
N VAL A 122 10.81 -25.46 -8.85
CA VAL A 122 11.99 -26.35 -8.83
C VAL A 122 11.95 -27.36 -9.98
N LEU A 123 10.80 -27.94 -10.28
CA LEU A 123 10.64 -28.86 -11.42
C LEU A 123 10.88 -28.16 -12.75
N VAL A 124 10.35 -26.95 -12.93
CA VAL A 124 10.56 -26.15 -14.15
C VAL A 124 12.05 -25.79 -14.32
N LEU A 125 12.71 -25.37 -13.26
CA LEU A 125 14.15 -25.07 -13.28
C LEU A 125 14.98 -26.31 -13.59
N PHE A 126 14.65 -27.45 -12.98
CA PHE A 126 15.32 -28.72 -13.24
C PHE A 126 15.16 -29.15 -14.70
N ALA A 127 13.94 -29.11 -15.24
CA ALA A 127 13.66 -29.45 -16.63
C ALA A 127 14.44 -28.52 -17.59
N THR A 128 14.43 -27.22 -17.32
CA THR A 128 15.15 -26.22 -18.10
C THR A 128 16.66 -26.49 -18.11
N PHE A 129 17.24 -26.80 -16.94
CA PHE A 129 18.66 -27.12 -16.84
C PHE A 129 19.02 -28.44 -17.53
N TYR A 130 18.18 -29.47 -17.36
CA TYR A 130 18.34 -30.76 -18.03
C TYR A 130 18.34 -30.61 -19.55
N GLU A 131 17.41 -29.82 -20.10
CA GLU A 131 17.35 -29.53 -21.53
C GLU A 131 18.59 -28.78 -22.03
N ALA A 132 19.10 -27.81 -21.25
CA ALA A 132 20.32 -27.08 -21.59
C ALA A 132 21.57 -27.99 -21.62
N VAL A 133 21.71 -28.89 -20.64
CA VAL A 133 22.84 -29.83 -20.56
C VAL A 133 22.76 -30.89 -21.66
N THR A 134 21.58 -31.44 -21.93
CA THR A 134 21.42 -32.47 -22.98
C THR A 134 21.61 -31.89 -24.38
N LYS A 135 21.14 -30.67 -24.65
CA LYS A 135 21.38 -29.98 -25.94
C LYS A 135 22.85 -29.62 -26.16
N THR A 136 23.60 -29.30 -25.11
CA THR A 136 25.05 -29.03 -25.22
C THR A 136 25.84 -30.32 -25.41
N SER A 137 25.46 -31.40 -24.73
CA SER A 137 26.09 -32.73 -24.92
C SER A 137 25.80 -33.36 -26.29
N SER A 138 24.70 -33.00 -26.96
CA SER A 138 24.35 -33.52 -28.29
C SER A 138 25.01 -32.75 -29.45
N LYS A 139 25.69 -31.62 -29.18
CA LYS A 139 26.33 -30.76 -30.19
C LYS A 139 27.86 -30.82 -30.18
N GLY A 140 28.47 -31.67 -29.34
CA GLY A 140 29.90 -32.01 -29.36
C GLY A 140 30.11 -33.41 -29.91
#